data_AF-A0A177HI36-F1
#
_entry.id   AF-A0A177HI36-F1
#
_cell.length_a   1.000
_cell.length_b   1.000
_cell.length_c   1.000
_cell.angle_alpha   90.00
_cell.angle_beta   90.00
_cell.angle_gamma   90.00
#
_symmetry.space_group_name_H-M   'P 1'
#
loop_
_entity.id
_entity.type
_entity.pdbx_description
1 polymer ?
#
loop_
_entity_poly.entity_id
_entity_poly.type
_entity_poly.pdbx_seq_one_letter_code
_entity_poly.pdbx_strand_id
1 'polypeptide(L)'
;MLDAVRAAREALATEHVIQPRKRGESEAMRVLLAARQGAVHASTAAINQLKALIISARDDLRAELRRLSRPAQVTHCAGLLDCSALSTEHRMTIRALRSTAQRIRHLQVEARELERELLQLVHEHGPGLLELLGIGAITATEILVSWSHPGRFRCEAAFASFAGVAPIPASSGLTNKQRQPSSRPRQ
;
A
#
# COMPACT_ATOMS: atom_id res chain seq x y z
N MET A 1 38.46 7.23 -0.94
CA MET A 1 37.77 8.20 -1.82
C MET A 1 38.00 7.88 -3.30
N LEU A 2 37.84 6.61 -3.72
CA LEU A 2 38.18 6.12 -5.07
C LEU A 2 37.00 5.46 -5.82
N ASP A 3 35.83 5.37 -5.18
CA ASP A 3 34.69 4.62 -5.73
C ASP A 3 33.78 5.50 -6.59
N ALA A 4 33.61 6.78 -6.24
CA ALA A 4 32.74 7.70 -6.96
C ALA A 4 33.21 7.98 -8.40
N VAL A 5 34.53 8.10 -8.62
CA VAL A 5 35.10 8.38 -9.94
C VAL A 5 35.08 7.12 -10.83
N ARG A 6 35.22 5.93 -10.24
CA ARG A 6 35.15 4.66 -10.98
C ARG A 6 33.71 4.36 -11.37
N ALA A 7 32.76 4.48 -10.45
CA ALA A 7 31.33 4.36 -10.72
C ALA A 7 30.83 5.39 -11.77
N ALA A 8 31.35 6.63 -11.74
CA ALA A 8 31.00 7.64 -12.75
C ALA A 8 31.54 7.29 -14.15
N ARG A 9 32.77 6.76 -14.25
CA ARG A 9 33.35 6.33 -15.53
C ARG A 9 32.67 5.08 -16.08
N GLU A 10 32.26 4.16 -15.22
CA GLU A 10 31.53 2.94 -15.58
C GLU A 10 30.10 3.26 -16.02
N ALA A 11 29.45 4.24 -15.39
CA ALA A 11 28.17 4.79 -15.82
C ALA A 11 28.26 5.54 -17.16
N LEU A 12 29.36 6.26 -17.43
CA LEU A 12 29.62 6.95 -18.71
C LEU A 12 29.99 5.98 -19.85
N ALA A 13 30.60 4.83 -19.54
CA ALA A 13 30.95 3.80 -20.52
C ALA A 13 29.80 2.85 -20.86
N THR A 14 28.71 2.89 -20.08
CA THR A 14 27.49 2.13 -20.36
C THR A 14 26.63 2.92 -21.33
N GLU A 15 26.34 2.35 -22.51
CA GLU A 15 25.52 2.94 -23.59
C GLU A 15 24.08 3.30 -23.17
N HIS A 16 23.69 3.00 -21.94
CA HIS A 16 22.40 3.33 -21.35
C HIS A 16 22.58 3.76 -19.90
N VAL A 17 22.75 5.06 -19.71
CA VAL A 17 22.70 5.70 -18.40
C VAL A 17 21.29 5.48 -17.83
N ILE A 18 21.19 4.89 -16.63
CA ILE A 18 19.95 4.84 -15.86
C ILE A 18 19.54 6.29 -15.60
N GLN A 19 18.50 6.77 -16.28
CA GLN A 19 17.99 8.11 -16.00
C GLN A 19 17.47 8.14 -14.55
N PRO A 20 17.95 9.08 -13.70
CA PRO A 20 17.41 9.26 -12.37
C PRO A 20 15.88 9.39 -12.44
N ARG A 21 15.16 8.83 -11.45
CA ARG A 21 13.71 9.05 -11.32
C ARG A 21 13.43 10.56 -11.46
N LYS A 22 12.61 10.96 -12.43
CA LYS A 22 12.18 12.36 -12.50
C LYS A 22 11.40 12.64 -11.22
N ARG A 23 11.93 13.51 -10.35
CA ARG A 23 11.15 14.07 -9.25
C ARG A 23 10.02 14.91 -9.88
N GLY A 24 8.78 14.71 -9.44
CA GLY A 24 7.58 15.28 -10.06
C GLY A 24 6.31 14.58 -9.58
N GLU A 25 5.32 14.42 -10.45
CA GLU A 25 3.98 13.87 -10.18
C GLU A 25 4.00 12.48 -9.51
N SER A 26 4.93 11.59 -9.89
CA SER A 26 5.10 10.28 -9.24
C SER A 26 5.50 10.40 -7.77
N GLU A 27 6.27 11.43 -7.40
CA GLU A 27 6.64 11.68 -6.01
C GLU A 27 5.45 12.23 -5.21
N ALA A 28 4.61 13.08 -5.81
CA ALA A 28 3.38 13.56 -5.21
C ALA A 28 2.41 12.40 -4.91
N MET A 29 2.17 11.54 -5.91
CA MET A 29 1.40 10.30 -5.74
C MET A 29 1.96 9.40 -4.65
N ARG A 30 3.29 9.23 -4.59
CA ARG A 30 3.95 8.40 -3.58
C ARG A 30 3.75 8.93 -2.16
N VAL A 31 3.81 10.25 -1.96
CA VAL A 31 3.61 10.88 -0.65
C VAL A 31 2.15 10.73 -0.20
N LEU A 32 1.18 10.97 -1.09
CA LEU A 32 -0.25 10.76 -0.78
C LEU A 32 -0.57 9.30 -0.47
N LEU A 33 0.02 8.36 -1.23
CA LEU A 33 -0.13 6.92 -0.98
C LEU A 33 0.41 6.54 0.41
N ALA A 34 1.58 7.05 0.79
CA ALA A 34 2.16 6.81 2.11
C ALA A 34 1.29 7.39 3.24
N ALA A 35 0.77 8.62 3.07
CA ALA A 35 -0.15 9.24 4.02
C ALA A 35 -1.43 8.41 4.20
N ARG A 36 -2.04 7.97 3.10
CA ARG A 36 -3.24 7.12 3.12
C ARG A 36 -2.96 5.80 3.85
N GLN A 37 -1.84 5.17 3.57
CA GLN A 37 -1.47 3.92 4.24
C GLN A 37 -1.32 4.11 5.76
N GLY A 38 -0.73 5.25 6.18
CA GLY A 38 -0.68 5.66 7.57
C GLY A 38 -2.06 5.79 8.20
N ALA A 39 -2.98 6.50 7.54
CA ALA A 39 -4.36 6.67 8.01
C ALA A 39 -5.11 5.33 8.14
N VAL A 40 -4.96 4.43 7.15
CA VAL A 40 -5.56 3.08 7.17
C VAL A 40 -5.00 2.22 8.31
N HIS A 41 -3.69 2.22 8.51
CA HIS A 41 -3.04 1.50 9.61
C HIS A 41 -3.50 2.04 10.97
N ALA A 42 -3.50 3.35 11.15
CA ALA A 42 -3.96 4.00 12.37
C ALA A 42 -5.46 3.71 12.63
N SER A 43 -6.30 3.70 11.58
CA SER A 43 -7.71 3.37 11.69
C SER A 43 -7.90 1.93 12.18
N THR A 44 -7.13 1.00 11.63
CA THR A 44 -7.14 -0.41 12.04
C THR A 44 -6.72 -0.58 13.50
N ALA A 45 -5.64 0.10 13.92
CA ALA A 45 -5.20 0.09 15.30
C ALA A 45 -6.25 0.68 16.25
N ALA A 46 -6.88 1.79 15.88
CA ALA A 46 -7.94 2.41 16.66
C ALA A 46 -9.20 1.53 16.75
N ILE A 47 -9.58 0.81 15.68
CA ILE A 47 -10.66 -0.19 15.70
C ILE A 47 -10.34 -1.30 16.69
N ASN A 48 -9.11 -1.80 16.70
CA ASN A 48 -8.71 -2.85 17.64
C ASN A 48 -8.73 -2.36 19.09
N GLN A 49 -8.28 -1.14 19.33
CA GLN A 49 -8.41 -0.49 20.64
C GLN A 49 -9.87 -0.34 21.07
N LEU A 50 -10.77 0.09 20.16
CA LEU A 50 -12.20 0.20 20.46
C LEU A 50 -12.78 -1.14 20.91
N LYS A 51 -12.45 -2.24 20.22
CA LYS A 51 -12.92 -3.58 20.61
C LYS A 51 -12.38 -4.01 21.96
N ALA A 52 -11.11 -3.73 22.26
CA ALA A 52 -10.53 -4.04 23.56
C ALA A 52 -11.28 -3.30 24.68
N LEU A 53 -11.60 -2.03 24.48
CA LEU A 53 -12.41 -1.25 25.43
C LEU A 53 -13.82 -1.83 25.60
N ILE A 54 -14.47 -2.26 24.52
CA ILE A 54 -15.80 -2.91 24.58
C ILE A 54 -15.74 -4.21 25.38
N ILE A 55 -14.69 -5.02 25.19
CA ILE A 55 -14.51 -6.27 25.94
C ILE A 55 -14.33 -5.99 27.43
N SER A 56 -13.60 -4.94 27.81
CA SER A 56 -13.38 -4.60 29.21
C SER A 56 -14.51 -3.78 29.86
N ALA A 57 -15.45 -3.24 29.06
CA ALA A 57 -16.59 -2.47 29.57
C ALA A 57 -17.54 -3.32 30.44
N ARG A 58 -18.32 -2.67 31.30
CA ARG A 58 -19.36 -3.30 32.14
C ARG A 58 -20.41 -4.04 31.29
N ASP A 59 -21.04 -5.06 31.87
CA ASP A 59 -21.86 -6.02 31.14
C ASP A 59 -23.07 -5.40 30.42
N ASP A 60 -23.67 -4.36 30.99
CA ASP A 60 -24.74 -3.58 30.38
C ASP A 60 -24.31 -2.95 29.06
N LEU A 61 -23.25 -2.14 29.09
CA LEU A 61 -22.70 -1.46 27.91
C LEU A 61 -22.13 -2.46 26.90
N ARG A 62 -21.47 -3.51 27.38
CA ARG A 62 -20.91 -4.57 26.55
C ARG A 62 -22.02 -5.34 25.81
N ALA A 63 -23.13 -5.66 26.47
CA ALA A 63 -24.24 -6.39 25.89
C ALA A 63 -24.95 -5.59 24.78
N GLU A 64 -25.11 -4.28 24.97
CA GLU A 64 -25.63 -3.37 23.95
C GLU A 64 -24.72 -3.35 22.71
N LEU A 65 -23.43 -3.06 22.90
CA LEU A 65 -22.48 -2.88 21.81
C LEU A 65 -22.22 -4.18 21.01
N ARG A 66 -22.30 -5.36 21.66
CA ARG A 66 -22.11 -6.65 20.98
C ARG A 66 -23.17 -6.97 19.93
N ARG A 67 -24.36 -6.39 20.04
CA ARG A 67 -25.46 -6.60 19.07
C ARG A 67 -25.28 -5.77 17.79
N LEU A 68 -24.37 -4.80 17.81
CA LEU A 68 -24.14 -3.88 16.71
C LEU A 68 -23.05 -4.40 15.77
N SER A 69 -23.21 -4.11 14.47
CA SER A 69 -22.14 -4.29 13.50
C SER A 69 -20.97 -3.35 13.82
N ARG A 70 -19.75 -3.67 13.34
CA ARG A 70 -18.57 -2.81 13.54
C ARG A 70 -18.80 -1.33 13.17
N PRO A 71 -19.38 -0.98 11.99
CA PRO A 71 -19.70 0.40 11.67
C PRO A 71 -20.70 1.02 12.65
N ALA A 72 -21.73 0.25 13.05
CA ALA A 72 -22.72 0.72 14.01
C ALA A 72 -22.12 0.95 15.40
N GLN A 73 -21.19 0.10 15.86
CA GLN A 73 -20.44 0.31 17.10
C GLN A 73 -19.64 1.62 17.07
N VAL A 74 -18.93 1.90 15.97
CA VAL A 74 -18.17 3.15 15.82
C VAL A 74 -19.11 4.35 15.84
N THR A 75 -20.20 4.32 15.08
CA THR A 75 -21.18 5.42 15.06
C THR A 75 -21.83 5.64 16.41
N HIS A 76 -22.29 4.58 17.06
CA HIS A 76 -22.92 4.65 18.38
C HIS A 76 -21.95 5.19 19.43
N CYS A 77 -20.74 4.61 19.54
CA CYS A 77 -19.72 5.06 20.49
C CYS A 77 -19.32 6.52 20.28
N ALA A 78 -19.23 6.98 19.02
CA ALA A 78 -18.90 8.37 18.71
C ALA A 78 -20.00 9.37 19.15
N GLY A 79 -21.24 8.90 19.30
CA GLY A 79 -22.41 9.69 19.71
C GLY A 79 -22.84 9.52 21.17
N LEU A 80 -22.19 8.64 21.95
CA LEU A 80 -22.49 8.49 23.38
C LEU A 80 -22.39 9.84 24.08
N LEU A 81 -23.23 10.12 25.08
CA LEU A 81 -23.16 11.33 25.90
C LEU A 81 -22.77 10.97 27.34
N ASP A 82 -22.10 11.90 28.02
CA ASP A 82 -21.74 11.70 29.43
C ASP A 82 -22.96 11.99 30.30
N CYS A 83 -23.39 11.03 31.11
CA CYS A 83 -24.43 11.23 32.11
C CYS A 83 -23.77 11.40 33.49
N SER A 84 -24.07 12.51 34.18
CA SER A 84 -23.50 12.87 35.48
C SER A 84 -23.94 11.93 36.61
N ALA A 85 -25.04 11.20 36.43
CA ALA A 85 -25.55 10.22 37.38
C ALA A 85 -24.77 8.89 37.40
N LEU A 86 -23.85 8.67 36.45
CA LEU A 86 -23.06 7.45 36.34
C LEU A 86 -21.78 7.52 37.19
N SER A 87 -21.28 6.36 37.61
CA SER A 87 -20.00 6.28 38.33
C SER A 87 -18.85 6.86 37.50
N THR A 88 -17.80 7.34 38.18
CA THR A 88 -16.60 7.87 37.54
C THR A 88 -15.99 6.87 36.54
N GLU A 89 -15.89 5.59 36.92
CA GLU A 89 -15.41 4.51 36.05
C GLU A 89 -16.20 4.41 34.74
N HIS A 90 -17.53 4.40 34.84
CA HIS A 90 -18.40 4.28 33.67
C HIS A 90 -18.28 5.51 32.77
N ARG A 91 -18.22 6.72 33.36
CA ARG A 91 -18.01 7.98 32.63
C ARG A 91 -16.67 7.99 31.88
N MET A 92 -15.58 7.55 32.52
CA MET A 92 -14.28 7.47 31.87
C MET A 92 -14.26 6.45 30.73
N THR A 93 -14.96 5.32 30.90
CA THR A 93 -15.13 4.31 29.84
C THR A 93 -15.86 4.88 28.63
N ILE A 94 -17.00 5.55 28.83
CA ILE A 94 -17.74 6.24 27.76
C ILE A 94 -16.84 7.26 27.07
N ARG A 95 -16.12 8.10 27.83
CA ARG A 95 -15.23 9.12 27.27
C ARG A 95 -14.14 8.52 26.39
N ALA A 96 -13.55 7.38 26.81
CA ALA A 96 -12.53 6.67 26.06
C ALA A 96 -13.08 6.02 24.78
N LEU A 97 -14.26 5.38 24.85
CA LEU A 97 -14.97 4.82 23.69
C LEU A 97 -15.29 5.91 22.66
N ARG A 98 -15.85 7.04 23.12
CA ARG A 98 -16.18 8.19 22.27
C ARG A 98 -14.94 8.74 21.56
N SER A 99 -13.86 9.00 22.31
CA SER A 99 -12.61 9.50 21.75
C SER A 99 -12.04 8.57 20.68
N THR A 100 -12.05 7.27 20.95
CA THR A 100 -11.50 6.26 20.05
C THR A 100 -12.35 6.15 18.78
N ALA A 101 -13.68 6.16 18.93
CA ALA A 101 -14.62 6.09 17.81
C ALA A 101 -14.56 7.33 16.90
N GLN A 102 -14.45 8.53 17.48
CA GLN A 102 -14.26 9.77 16.72
C GLN A 102 -12.95 9.74 15.93
N ARG A 103 -11.85 9.25 16.54
CA ARG A 103 -10.57 9.07 15.84
C ARG A 103 -10.68 8.09 14.68
N ILE A 104 -11.40 6.97 14.83
CA ILE A 104 -11.65 6.03 13.71
C ILE A 104 -12.35 6.74 12.55
N ARG A 105 -13.41 7.51 12.85
CA ARG A 105 -14.15 8.26 11.82
C ARG A 105 -13.26 9.26 11.10
N HIS A 106 -12.46 10.02 11.84
CA HIS A 106 -11.54 10.98 11.27
C HIS A 106 -10.53 10.32 10.32
N LEU A 107 -9.86 9.26 10.76
CA LEU A 107 -8.87 8.52 9.95
C LEU A 107 -9.50 7.88 8.70
N GLN A 108 -10.75 7.41 8.79
CA GLN A 108 -11.48 6.88 7.64
C GLN A 108 -11.86 7.96 6.64
N VAL A 109 -12.21 9.16 7.10
CA VAL A 109 -12.47 10.31 6.23
C VAL A 109 -11.19 10.72 5.51
N GLU A 110 -10.10 10.92 6.27
CA GLU A 110 -8.78 11.24 5.73
C GLU A 110 -8.33 10.22 4.66
N ALA A 111 -8.43 8.91 4.95
CA ALA A 111 -8.05 7.88 3.97
C ALA A 111 -8.86 7.94 2.68
N ARG A 112 -10.16 8.27 2.76
CA ARG A 112 -11.04 8.43 1.58
C ARG A 112 -10.81 9.73 0.83
N GLU A 113 -10.39 10.79 1.51
CA GLU A 113 -10.00 12.05 0.87
C GLU A 113 -8.73 11.84 0.05
N LEU A 114 -7.71 11.27 0.67
CA LEU A 114 -6.46 10.94 -0.02
C LEU A 114 -6.66 9.97 -1.19
N GLU A 115 -7.56 8.99 -1.05
CA GLU A 115 -7.91 8.09 -2.16
C GLU A 115 -8.59 8.81 -3.33
N ARG A 116 -9.43 9.81 -3.05
CA ARG A 116 -10.07 10.63 -4.10
C ARG A 116 -9.05 11.50 -4.81
N GLU A 117 -8.11 12.10 -4.08
CA GLU A 117 -7.01 12.88 -4.68
C GLU A 117 -6.11 11.99 -5.55
N LEU A 118 -5.77 10.80 -5.07
CA LEU A 118 -5.03 9.81 -5.86
C LEU A 118 -5.78 9.41 -7.13
N LEU A 119 -7.10 9.21 -7.05
CA LEU A 119 -7.92 8.89 -8.21
C LEU A 119 -7.90 10.03 -9.26
N GLN A 120 -7.89 11.30 -8.84
CA GLN A 120 -7.77 12.43 -9.75
C GLN A 120 -6.43 12.43 -10.48
N LEU A 121 -5.32 12.24 -9.76
CA LEU A 121 -3.99 12.12 -10.35
C LEU A 121 -3.89 10.94 -11.32
N VAL A 122 -4.52 9.81 -11.01
CA VAL A 122 -4.57 8.67 -11.93
C VAL A 122 -5.31 9.01 -13.22
N HIS A 123 -6.42 9.76 -13.16
CA HIS A 123 -7.14 10.19 -14.36
C HIS A 123 -6.30 11.12 -15.25
N GLU A 124 -5.46 11.97 -14.64
CA GLU A 124 -4.60 12.91 -15.36
C GLU A 124 -3.40 12.21 -16.04
N HIS A 125 -2.81 11.22 -15.36
CA HIS A 125 -1.52 10.64 -15.78
C HIS A 125 -1.61 9.24 -16.39
N GLY A 126 -2.70 8.50 -16.17
CA GLY A 126 -2.85 7.12 -16.64
C GLY A 126 -4.28 6.61 -16.62
N PRO A 127 -5.24 7.30 -17.29
CA PRO A 127 -6.66 6.94 -17.24
C PRO A 127 -6.93 5.52 -17.74
N GLY A 128 -6.17 5.04 -18.73
CA GLY A 128 -6.29 3.67 -19.26
C GLY A 128 -6.02 2.57 -18.23
N LEU A 129 -5.36 2.86 -17.10
CA LEU A 129 -5.21 1.89 -16.01
C LEU A 129 -6.54 1.59 -15.32
N LEU A 130 -7.45 2.56 -15.24
CA LEU A 130 -8.76 2.39 -14.59
C LEU A 130 -9.75 1.60 -15.45
N GLU A 131 -9.46 1.41 -16.73
CA GLU A 131 -10.26 0.59 -17.65
C GLU A 131 -9.94 -0.91 -17.51
N LEU A 132 -8.83 -1.26 -16.87
CA LEU A 132 -8.40 -2.63 -16.66
C LEU A 132 -9.14 -3.27 -15.48
N LEU A 133 -9.67 -4.47 -15.69
CA LEU A 133 -10.42 -5.21 -14.66
C LEU A 133 -9.56 -5.44 -13.41
N GLY A 134 -10.07 -5.03 -12.25
CA GLY A 134 -9.41 -5.22 -10.96
C GLY A 134 -8.40 -4.13 -10.58
N ILE A 135 -8.21 -3.11 -11.42
CA ILE A 135 -7.34 -1.98 -11.11
C ILE A 135 -8.18 -0.80 -10.59
N GLY A 136 -8.05 -0.53 -9.29
CA GLY A 136 -8.62 0.65 -8.65
C GLY A 136 -7.60 1.79 -8.52
N ALA A 137 -8.04 2.93 -7.96
CA ALA A 137 -7.22 4.12 -7.76
C ALA A 137 -5.86 3.82 -7.13
N ILE A 138 -5.84 3.00 -6.07
CA ILE A 138 -4.63 2.69 -5.29
C ILE A 138 -3.66 1.83 -6.11
N THR A 139 -4.16 0.76 -6.72
CA THR A 139 -3.36 -0.13 -7.57
C THR A 139 -2.81 0.62 -8.78
N ALA A 140 -3.61 1.44 -9.44
CA ALA A 140 -3.16 2.29 -10.55
C ALA A 140 -2.07 3.27 -10.08
N THR A 141 -2.25 3.90 -8.92
CA THR A 141 -1.24 4.78 -8.32
C THR A 141 0.07 4.03 -8.08
N GLU A 142 0.02 2.84 -7.48
CA GLU A 142 1.21 2.01 -7.21
C GLU A 142 1.96 1.67 -8.50
N ILE A 143 1.23 1.35 -9.57
CA ILE A 143 1.78 1.10 -10.91
C ILE A 143 2.48 2.37 -11.43
N LEU A 144 1.82 3.53 -11.40
CA LEU A 144 2.36 4.80 -11.90
C LEU A 144 3.63 5.22 -11.13
N VAL A 145 3.60 5.11 -9.80
CA VAL A 145 4.75 5.39 -8.92
C VAL A 145 5.91 4.43 -9.23
N SER A 146 5.60 3.16 -9.46
CA SER A 146 6.60 2.12 -9.75
C SER A 146 7.21 2.25 -11.15
N TRP A 147 6.43 2.72 -12.13
CA TRP A 147 6.84 2.84 -13.54
C TRP A 147 7.78 4.03 -13.80
N SER A 148 7.62 5.15 -13.08
CA SER A 148 8.41 6.39 -13.16
C SER A 148 8.38 7.17 -14.49
N HIS A 149 8.61 6.57 -15.68
CA HIS A 149 8.50 7.26 -16.98
C HIS A 149 8.58 6.31 -18.21
N PRO A 150 8.02 6.69 -19.38
CA PRO A 150 8.18 5.95 -20.64
C PRO A 150 9.66 5.74 -20.98
N GLY A 151 10.06 4.51 -21.29
CA GLY A 151 11.45 4.15 -21.61
C GLY A 151 12.29 3.65 -20.43
N ARG A 152 11.77 3.64 -19.20
CA ARG A 152 12.48 3.09 -18.03
C ARG A 152 12.69 1.58 -18.13
N PHE A 153 11.69 0.84 -18.63
CA PHE A 153 11.79 -0.60 -18.85
C PHE A 153 11.90 -0.87 -20.35
N ARG A 154 12.97 -1.58 -20.73
CA ARG A 154 13.27 -1.91 -22.13
C ARG A 154 12.38 -3.01 -22.70
N CYS A 155 11.70 -3.77 -21.85
CA CYS A 155 10.77 -4.83 -22.21
C CYS A 155 9.89 -5.22 -21.02
N GLU A 156 8.79 -5.92 -21.31
CA GLU A 156 7.87 -6.46 -20.32
C GLU A 156 8.55 -7.39 -19.31
N ALA A 157 9.56 -8.17 -19.74
CA ALA A 157 10.34 -9.04 -18.85
C ALA A 157 11.17 -8.26 -17.80
N ALA A 158 11.65 -7.07 -18.15
CA ALA A 158 12.34 -6.18 -17.22
C ALA A 158 11.37 -5.58 -16.19
N PHE A 159 10.13 -5.31 -16.60
CA PHE A 159 9.07 -4.90 -15.68
C PHE A 159 8.64 -6.05 -14.76
N ALA A 160 8.42 -7.25 -15.30
CA ALA A 160 8.05 -8.42 -14.51
C ALA A 160 9.14 -8.75 -13.47
N SER A 161 10.43 -8.67 -13.84
CA SER A 161 11.54 -8.87 -12.92
C SER A 161 11.58 -7.81 -11.82
N PHE A 162 11.28 -6.55 -12.15
CA PHE A 162 11.18 -5.48 -11.16
C PHE A 162 9.98 -5.63 -10.22
N ALA A 163 8.83 -6.02 -10.76
CA ALA A 163 7.60 -6.24 -9.99
C ALA A 163 7.61 -7.57 -9.19
N GLY A 164 8.68 -8.37 -9.27
CA GLY A 164 8.80 -9.66 -8.59
C GLY A 164 7.87 -10.75 -9.15
N VAL A 165 7.25 -10.51 -10.30
CA VAL A 165 6.35 -11.42 -11.02
C VAL A 165 7.01 -12.02 -12.26
N ALA A 166 8.30 -11.77 -12.48
CA ALA A 166 9.05 -12.50 -13.49
C ALA A 166 8.92 -14.00 -13.19
N PRO A 167 8.55 -14.82 -14.18
CA PRO A 167 8.57 -16.26 -14.00
C PRO A 167 9.99 -16.65 -13.59
N ILE A 168 10.12 -17.15 -12.36
CA ILE A 168 11.36 -17.77 -11.90
C ILE A 168 11.61 -18.90 -12.91
N PRO A 169 12.75 -18.92 -13.63
CA PRO A 169 13.08 -20.06 -14.45
C PRO A 169 13.15 -21.26 -13.50
N ALA A 170 12.17 -22.15 -13.59
CA ALA A 170 12.25 -23.45 -12.95
C ALA A 170 13.30 -24.29 -13.71
N SER A 171 14.59 -23.94 -13.56
CA SER A 171 15.68 -24.83 -13.96
C SER A 171 15.94 -25.79 -12.79
N SER A 172 15.04 -26.75 -12.60
CA SER A 172 15.44 -28.00 -11.96
C SER A 172 16.23 -28.81 -12.98
N GLY A 173 17.52 -28.98 -12.74
CA GLY A 173 18.32 -30.00 -13.40
C GLY A 173 19.33 -29.47 -14.43
N LEU A 174 20.61 -29.61 -14.07
CA LEU A 174 21.71 -29.70 -15.01
C LEU A 174 21.37 -30.69 -16.13
N THR A 175 21.40 -30.23 -17.38
CA THR A 175 22.17 -30.91 -18.45
C THR A 175 22.24 -30.02 -19.68
N ASN A 176 23.27 -29.16 -19.73
CA ASN A 176 23.79 -28.70 -21.01
C ASN A 176 24.69 -29.82 -21.55
N LYS A 177 24.12 -30.85 -22.18
CA LYS A 177 24.90 -31.76 -23.02
C LYS A 177 24.89 -31.19 -24.44
N GLN A 178 25.84 -30.29 -24.69
CA GLN A 178 26.31 -30.02 -26.04
C GLN A 178 26.76 -31.35 -26.65
N ARG A 179 25.96 -31.90 -27.57
CA ARG A 179 26.38 -33.04 -28.38
C ARG A 179 27.27 -32.48 -29.49
N GLN A 180 28.58 -32.63 -29.32
CA GLN A 180 29.54 -32.33 -30.39
C GLN A 180 29.19 -33.22 -31.61
N PRO A 181 29.17 -32.67 -32.84
CA PRO A 181 29.03 -33.48 -34.03
C PRO A 181 30.31 -34.31 -34.22
N SER A 182 30.21 -35.65 -34.13
CA SER A 182 31.28 -36.53 -34.57
C SER A 182 31.40 -36.39 -36.08
N SER A 183 32.45 -35.71 -36.54
CA SER A 183 32.84 -35.66 -37.93
C SER A 183 34.12 -36.47 -38.14
N ARG A 184 34.17 -37.17 -39.28
CA ARG A 184 35.31 -37.76 -40.02
C ARG A 184 35.46 -39.30 -39.99
N PRO A 185 36.04 -39.90 -41.05
CA PRO A 185 35.49 -40.01 -42.40
C PRO A 185 35.61 -41.46 -42.96
N ARG A 186 35.11 -41.68 -44.17
CA ARG A 186 35.34 -42.91 -44.96
C ARG A 186 36.82 -43.11 -45.30
N GLN A 187 37.29 -44.36 -45.21
CA GLN A 187 38.04 -45.06 -46.26
C GLN A 187 37.50 -46.48 -46.36
#